data_AF-S5ZP01-F1
#
_entry.id   AF-S5ZP01-F1
#
_cell.length_a   1.000
_cell.length_b   1.000
_cell.length_c   1.000
_cell.angle_alpha   90.00
_cell.angle_beta   90.00
_cell.angle_gamma   90.00
#
_symmetry.space_group_name_H-M   'P 1'
#
loop_
_entity.id
_entity.type
_entity.pdbx_description
1 polymer ?
#
loop_
_entity_poly.entity_id
_entity_poly.type
_entity_poly.pdbx_seq_one_letter_code
_entity_poly.pdbx_strand_id
1 'polypeptide(L)'
;MKRFICYFVLLFLVLPQPNIFPEGIKENLYGEYFSIAEGYTELKKYDKAIDYYKKAEKSKQYRNAVKYNLAQIYALQKDWENCLKYLEPMYNQVPDNIKISTAYAYALASAGKETKAIEIYKKIISKENETPEYFFNYVRILVTAKKYEESLKLLEESKEKFTQEEDKKTIAELEEKIKNILNPPKKTKETSKEKNEKKQSEKESPQPETPPSKP
;
A
#
# COMPACT_ATOMS: atom_id res chain seq x y z
N MET A 1 51.02 -43.59 39.60
CA MET A 1 51.08 -42.60 38.49
C MET A 1 49.70 -42.53 37.82
N LYS A 2 48.84 -41.67 38.36
CA LYS A 2 48.27 -40.45 37.72
C LYS A 2 47.25 -40.73 36.59
N ARG A 3 45.99 -40.82 37.03
CA ARG A 3 44.77 -40.59 36.25
C ARG A 3 44.81 -39.16 35.66
N PHE A 4 45.08 -39.01 34.36
CA PHE A 4 45.11 -37.68 33.72
C PHE A 4 44.63 -37.64 32.27
N ILE A 5 43.90 -38.67 31.80
CA ILE A 5 43.48 -38.78 30.38
C ILE A 5 41.96 -38.64 30.20
N CYS A 6 41.25 -37.99 31.13
CA CYS A 6 39.79 -37.78 30.99
C CYS A 6 39.33 -36.32 30.94
N TYR A 7 40.23 -35.33 31.02
CA TYR A 7 39.80 -33.92 31.04
C TYR A 7 39.92 -33.17 29.70
N PHE A 8 40.57 -33.75 28.68
CA PHE A 8 40.79 -33.03 27.41
C PHE A 8 39.64 -33.10 26.40
N VAL A 9 38.67 -34.01 26.58
CA VAL A 9 37.53 -34.16 25.64
C VAL A 9 36.32 -33.31 26.06
N LEU A 10 36.26 -32.84 27.31
CA LEU A 10 35.12 -32.06 27.83
C LEU A 10 35.28 -30.54 27.69
N LEU A 11 36.43 -30.03 27.25
CA LEU A 11 36.70 -28.58 27.18
C LEU A 11 36.39 -27.94 25.82
N PHE A 12 35.92 -28.71 24.84
CA PHE A 12 35.51 -28.18 23.53
C PHE A 12 34.02 -27.83 23.43
N LEU A 13 33.21 -28.17 24.44
CA LEU A 13 31.74 -28.00 24.40
C LEU A 13 31.24 -26.66 24.98
N VAL A 14 32.12 -25.80 25.50
CA VAL A 14 31.70 -24.57 26.23
C VAL A 14 32.34 -23.30 25.68
N LEU A 15 33.06 -23.35 24.56
CA LEU A 15 33.48 -22.13 23.87
C LEU A 15 32.33 -21.64 22.97
N PRO A 16 31.84 -20.39 23.12
CA PRO A 16 30.84 -19.83 22.23
C PRO A 16 31.42 -19.85 20.81
N GLN A 17 30.91 -20.76 19.99
CA GLN A 17 31.36 -20.91 18.62
C GLN A 17 31.08 -19.58 17.89
N PRO A 18 32.10 -18.84 17.40
CA PRO A 18 31.85 -17.63 16.64
C PRO A 18 31.12 -18.02 15.36
N ASN A 19 29.81 -17.72 15.27
CA ASN A 19 28.96 -17.79 14.08
C ASN A 19 29.54 -18.64 12.92
N ILE A 20 29.61 -19.97 13.07
CA ILE A 20 30.28 -20.88 12.12
C ILE A 20 29.49 -21.07 10.82
N PHE A 21 28.36 -20.38 10.66
CA PHE A 21 27.64 -20.37 9.40
C PHE A 21 28.31 -19.39 8.44
N PRO A 22 28.90 -19.87 7.31
CA PRO A 22 29.48 -19.00 6.30
C PRO A 22 28.42 -17.99 5.82
N GLU A 23 28.82 -16.73 5.66
CA GLU A 23 27.92 -15.62 5.32
C GLU A 23 27.02 -15.92 4.10
N GLY A 24 27.50 -16.72 3.15
CA GLY A 24 26.72 -17.18 1.99
C GLY A 24 25.48 -18.03 2.32
N ILE A 25 25.50 -18.83 3.39
CA ILE A 25 24.30 -19.62 3.80
C ILE A 25 23.24 -18.70 4.40
N LYS A 26 23.66 -17.68 5.16
CA LYS A 26 22.73 -16.68 5.71
C LYS A 26 22.12 -15.81 4.62
N GLU A 27 22.90 -15.44 3.60
CA GLU A 27 22.39 -14.66 2.48
C GLU A 27 21.36 -15.43 1.64
N ASN A 28 21.62 -16.72 1.39
CA ASN A 28 20.64 -17.60 0.75
C ASN A 28 19.34 -17.68 1.57
N LEU A 29 19.44 -17.86 2.88
CA LEU A 29 18.28 -17.90 3.78
C LEU A 29 17.44 -16.62 3.76
N TYR A 30 18.06 -15.43 3.67
CA TYR A 30 17.31 -14.19 3.56
C TYR A 30 16.58 -14.05 2.23
N GLY A 31 17.17 -14.55 1.13
CA GLY A 31 16.51 -14.65 -0.16
C GLY A 31 15.26 -15.53 -0.09
N GLU A 32 15.33 -16.69 0.57
CA GLU A 32 14.17 -17.55 0.79
C GLU A 32 13.07 -16.86 1.60
N TYR A 33 13.43 -16.15 2.67
CA TYR A 33 12.45 -15.36 3.42
C TYR A 33 11.82 -14.25 2.57
N PHE A 34 12.58 -13.61 1.70
CA PHE A 34 12.06 -12.61 0.77
C PHE A 34 11.02 -13.22 -0.18
N SER A 35 11.34 -14.36 -0.82
CA SER A 35 10.42 -15.06 -1.74
C SER A 35 9.15 -15.53 -1.03
N ILE A 36 9.26 -16.07 0.18
CA ILE A 36 8.09 -16.46 0.99
C ILE A 36 7.22 -15.24 1.33
N ALA A 37 7.84 -14.10 1.66
CA ALA A 37 7.12 -12.87 1.94
C ALA A 37 6.38 -12.33 0.71
N GLU A 38 6.97 -12.42 -0.49
CA GLU A 38 6.30 -12.09 -1.76
C GLU A 38 5.06 -12.97 -1.96
N GLY A 39 5.20 -14.29 -1.82
CA GLY A 39 4.05 -15.21 -1.93
C GLY A 39 2.93 -14.89 -0.93
N TYR A 40 3.26 -14.57 0.32
CA TYR A 40 2.24 -14.12 1.28
C TYR A 40 1.62 -12.76 0.94
N THR A 41 2.38 -11.86 0.30
CA THR A 41 1.90 -10.56 -0.17
C THR A 41 0.86 -10.74 -1.28
N GLU A 42 1.14 -11.60 -2.26
CA GLU A 42 0.21 -11.95 -3.34
C GLU A 42 -1.08 -12.58 -2.80
N LEU A 43 -0.96 -13.43 -1.78
CA LEU A 43 -2.10 -14.01 -1.06
C LEU A 43 -2.82 -13.03 -0.13
N LYS A 44 -2.41 -11.76 -0.08
CA LYS A 44 -2.93 -10.70 0.81
C LYS A 44 -2.87 -11.04 2.29
N LYS A 45 -2.00 -11.99 2.68
CA LYS A 45 -1.75 -12.38 4.08
C LYS A 45 -0.65 -11.47 4.65
N TYR A 46 -0.99 -10.18 4.77
CA TYR A 46 -0.04 -9.11 5.05
C TYR A 46 0.78 -9.31 6.33
N ASP A 47 0.16 -9.77 7.42
CA ASP A 47 0.88 -9.98 8.69
C ASP A 47 1.97 -11.06 8.56
N LYS A 48 1.71 -12.11 7.79
CA LYS A 48 2.72 -13.14 7.50
C LYS A 48 3.82 -12.60 6.58
N ALA A 49 3.45 -11.85 5.55
CA ALA A 49 4.43 -11.21 4.67
C ALA A 49 5.38 -10.30 5.46
N ILE A 50 4.84 -9.50 6.40
CA ILE A 50 5.65 -8.64 7.27
C ILE A 50 6.63 -9.46 8.13
N ASP A 51 6.19 -10.57 8.74
CA ASP A 51 7.08 -11.42 9.55
C ASP A 51 8.27 -11.95 8.73
N TYR A 52 8.01 -12.45 7.52
CA TYR A 52 9.08 -12.95 6.65
C TYR A 52 9.96 -11.84 6.08
N TYR A 53 9.41 -10.69 5.70
CA TYR A 53 10.21 -9.55 5.28
C TYR A 53 11.12 -9.03 6.41
N LYS A 54 10.64 -8.97 7.66
CA LYS A 54 11.48 -8.60 8.82
C LYS A 54 12.64 -9.58 9.03
N LYS A 55 12.45 -10.86 8.74
CA LYS A 55 13.56 -11.86 8.76
C LYS A 55 14.55 -11.61 7.63
N ALA A 56 14.08 -11.23 6.45
CA ALA A 56 14.91 -10.90 5.29
C ALA A 56 15.66 -9.56 5.41
N GLU A 57 15.22 -8.64 6.27
CA GLU A 57 15.78 -7.27 6.40
C GLU A 57 17.28 -7.23 6.75
N LYS A 58 17.80 -8.31 7.33
CA LYS A 58 19.23 -8.45 7.69
C LYS A 58 20.13 -8.63 6.46
N SER A 59 19.58 -9.04 5.32
CA SER A 59 20.33 -9.14 4.06
C SER A 59 20.85 -7.78 3.62
N LYS A 60 22.09 -7.73 3.14
CA LYS A 60 22.62 -6.53 2.49
C LYS A 60 22.07 -6.38 1.07
N GLN A 61 21.92 -7.48 0.34
CA GLN A 61 21.42 -7.52 -1.04
C GLN A 61 19.96 -7.08 -1.14
N TYR A 62 19.09 -7.61 -0.28
CA TYR A 62 17.65 -7.38 -0.33
C TYR A 62 17.19 -6.20 0.52
N ARG A 63 18.09 -5.55 1.28
CA ARG A 63 17.75 -4.50 2.26
C ARG A 63 16.76 -3.46 1.73
N ASN A 64 17.07 -2.87 0.57
CA ASN A 64 16.26 -1.78 0.01
C ASN A 64 14.91 -2.29 -0.51
N ALA A 65 14.91 -3.48 -1.14
CA ALA A 65 13.68 -4.12 -1.62
C ALA A 65 12.75 -4.49 -0.46
N VAL A 66 13.29 -5.11 0.59
CA VAL A 66 12.57 -5.46 1.82
C VAL A 66 11.93 -4.23 2.44
N LYS A 67 12.69 -3.14 2.63
CA LYS A 67 12.16 -1.90 3.21
C LYS A 67 11.04 -1.29 2.38
N TYR A 68 11.21 -1.25 1.06
CA TYR A 68 10.17 -0.75 0.16
C TYR A 68 8.91 -1.64 0.18
N ASN A 69 9.06 -2.96 0.19
CA ASN A 69 7.94 -3.89 0.23
C ASN A 69 7.20 -3.85 1.58
N LEU A 70 7.92 -3.71 2.69
CA LEU A 70 7.31 -3.46 4.00
C LEU A 70 6.49 -2.17 3.99
N ALA A 71 7.05 -1.07 3.45
CA ALA A 71 6.29 0.18 3.32
C ALA A 71 5.01 0.00 2.50
N GLN A 72 5.08 -0.69 1.37
CA GLN A 72 3.91 -0.98 0.53
C GLN A 72 2.84 -1.78 1.28
N ILE A 73 3.24 -2.81 2.04
CA ILE A 73 2.28 -3.60 2.82
C ILE A 73 1.63 -2.76 3.92
N TYR A 74 2.41 -1.96 4.66
CA TYR A 74 1.83 -1.07 5.67
C TYR A 74 0.88 -0.06 5.03
N ALA A 75 1.19 0.47 3.84
CA ALA A 75 0.27 1.31 3.08
C ALA A 75 -1.04 0.58 2.71
N LEU A 76 -0.96 -0.69 2.28
CA LEU A 76 -2.15 -1.52 1.99
C LEU A 76 -3.00 -1.75 3.24
N GLN A 77 -2.39 -1.85 4.40
CA GLN A 77 -3.07 -1.95 5.70
C GLN A 77 -3.54 -0.58 6.24
N LYS A 78 -3.27 0.52 5.52
CA LYS A 78 -3.49 1.91 5.97
C LYS A 78 -2.74 2.27 7.25
N ASP A 79 -1.70 1.51 7.59
CA ASP A 79 -0.77 1.80 8.67
C ASP A 79 0.27 2.80 8.18
N TRP A 80 -0.14 4.05 8.06
CA TRP A 80 0.70 5.11 7.54
C TRP A 80 1.88 5.44 8.44
N GLU A 81 1.76 5.18 9.75
CA GLU A 81 2.85 5.40 10.70
C GLU A 81 4.03 4.47 10.38
N ASN A 82 3.78 3.16 10.28
CA ASN A 82 4.85 2.22 9.95
C ASN A 82 5.30 2.36 8.50
N CYS A 83 4.41 2.67 7.56
CA CYS A 83 4.77 2.98 6.18
C CYS A 83 5.82 4.12 6.11
N LEU A 84 5.59 5.23 6.82
CA LEU A 84 6.50 6.37 6.84
C LEU A 84 7.84 6.05 7.51
N LYS A 85 7.87 5.19 8.55
CA LYS A 85 9.13 4.74 9.18
C LYS A 85 10.10 4.09 8.19
N TYR A 86 9.59 3.42 7.16
CA TYR A 86 10.39 2.82 6.10
C TYR A 86 10.69 3.80 4.95
N LEU A 87 9.71 4.60 4.52
CA LEU A 87 9.89 5.50 3.35
C LEU A 87 10.71 6.76 3.63
N GLU A 88 10.57 7.37 4.80
CA GLU A 88 11.32 8.59 5.14
C GLU A 88 12.85 8.42 5.03
N PRO A 89 13.49 7.39 5.64
CA PRO A 89 14.92 7.21 5.48
C PRO A 89 15.32 6.86 4.04
N MET A 90 14.47 6.15 3.28
CA MET A 90 14.73 5.87 1.87
C MET A 90 14.72 7.16 1.04
N TYR A 91 13.73 8.04 1.26
CA TYR A 91 13.65 9.33 0.59
C TYR A 91 14.85 10.22 0.92
N ASN A 92 15.26 10.27 2.19
CA ASN A 92 16.41 11.07 2.61
C ASN A 92 17.73 10.61 1.99
N GLN A 93 17.85 9.32 1.64
CA GLN A 93 19.04 8.78 0.97
C GLN A 93 19.05 9.08 -0.54
N VAL A 94 17.89 9.00 -1.19
CA VAL A 94 17.76 9.16 -2.64
C VAL A 94 16.56 10.04 -2.99
N PRO A 95 16.58 11.34 -2.65
CA PRO A 95 15.42 12.24 -2.80
C PRO A 95 15.02 12.47 -4.27
N ASP A 96 15.92 12.17 -5.20
CA ASP A 96 15.70 12.28 -6.63
C ASP A 96 15.15 11.00 -7.28
N ASN A 97 15.08 9.90 -6.51
CA ASN A 97 14.45 8.68 -7.00
C ASN A 97 12.92 8.86 -7.02
N ILE A 98 12.36 9.06 -8.21
CA ILE A 98 10.94 9.38 -8.38
C ILE A 98 10.03 8.32 -7.74
N LYS A 99 10.36 7.02 -7.86
CA LYS A 99 9.56 5.94 -7.25
C LYS A 99 9.48 6.05 -5.73
N ILE A 100 10.59 6.37 -5.07
CA ILE A 100 10.60 6.58 -3.62
C ILE A 100 9.90 7.89 -3.24
N SER A 101 10.14 8.95 -4.00
CA SER A 101 9.56 10.28 -3.75
C SER A 101 8.05 10.28 -3.90
N THR A 102 7.48 9.61 -4.92
CA THR A 102 6.02 9.47 -5.09
C THR A 102 5.41 8.62 -3.97
N ALA A 103 6.02 7.48 -3.63
CA ALA A 103 5.54 6.63 -2.55
C ALA A 103 5.54 7.38 -1.20
N TYR A 104 6.61 8.11 -0.88
CA TYR A 104 6.72 8.88 0.34
C TYR A 104 5.71 10.03 0.39
N ALA A 105 5.56 10.79 -0.70
CA ALA A 105 4.57 11.86 -0.78
C ALA A 105 3.13 11.34 -0.63
N TYR A 106 2.81 10.20 -1.25
CA TYR A 106 1.49 9.57 -1.10
C TYR A 106 1.24 9.13 0.36
N ALA A 107 2.22 8.50 1.01
CA ALA A 107 2.12 8.11 2.41
C ALA A 107 1.97 9.33 3.33
N LEU A 108 2.69 10.43 3.05
CA LEU A 108 2.57 11.68 3.80
C LEU A 108 1.16 12.26 3.69
N ALA A 109 0.61 12.38 2.48
CA ALA A 109 -0.75 12.89 2.27
C ALA A 109 -1.80 12.02 2.99
N SER A 110 -1.66 10.69 2.87
CA SER A 110 -2.58 9.74 3.51
C SER A 110 -2.48 9.75 5.04
N ALA A 111 -1.32 10.15 5.58
CA ALA A 111 -1.10 10.39 7.02
C ALA A 111 -1.53 11.80 7.48
N GLY A 112 -2.13 12.62 6.62
CA GLY A 112 -2.52 14.01 6.92
C GLY A 112 -1.36 15.02 6.93
N LYS A 113 -0.17 14.63 6.47
CA LYS A 113 1.02 15.50 6.35
C LYS A 113 1.08 16.16 4.97
N GLU A 114 -0.03 16.78 4.59
CA GLU A 114 -0.34 17.23 3.22
C GLU A 114 0.66 18.27 2.67
N THR A 115 1.07 19.25 3.49
CA THR A 115 2.01 20.31 3.08
C THR A 115 3.31 19.72 2.54
N LYS A 116 3.90 18.74 3.25
CA LYS A 116 5.12 18.06 2.82
C LYS A 116 4.91 17.23 1.55
N ALA A 117 3.78 16.54 1.44
CA ALA A 117 3.45 15.77 0.25
C ALA A 117 3.38 16.66 -1.00
N ILE A 118 2.73 17.83 -0.88
CA ILE A 118 2.60 18.81 -1.96
C ILE A 118 3.97 19.37 -2.37
N GLU A 119 4.83 19.71 -1.42
CA GLU A 119 6.20 20.19 -1.72
C GLU A 119 7.01 19.16 -2.50
N ILE A 120 6.91 17.87 -2.14
CA ILE A 120 7.60 16.79 -2.86
C ILE A 120 7.06 16.67 -4.29
N TYR A 121 5.73 16.66 -4.48
CA TYR A 121 5.17 16.59 -5.83
C TYR A 121 5.52 17.81 -6.70
N LYS A 122 5.56 19.02 -6.12
CA LYS A 122 6.03 20.21 -6.82
C LYS A 122 7.46 20.03 -7.36
N LYS A 123 8.35 19.41 -6.57
CA LYS A 123 9.71 19.08 -7.02
C LYS A 123 9.75 17.99 -8.11
N ILE A 124 8.85 17.01 -8.04
CA ILE A 124 8.76 15.94 -9.05
C ILE A 124 8.36 16.53 -10.41
N ILE A 125 7.32 17.36 -10.45
CA ILE A 125 6.82 17.96 -11.70
C ILE A 125 7.76 19.06 -12.24
N SER A 126 8.50 19.78 -11.38
CA SER A 126 9.37 20.87 -11.83
C SER A 126 10.68 20.41 -12.49
N LYS A 127 11.10 19.15 -12.30
CA LYS A 127 12.37 18.60 -12.83
C LYS A 127 12.26 18.04 -14.25
N GLU A 128 11.36 18.58 -15.08
CA GLU A 128 11.12 18.15 -16.48
C GLU A 128 10.66 16.69 -16.70
N ASN A 129 10.37 15.94 -15.63
CA ASN A 129 9.71 14.64 -15.72
C ASN A 129 8.19 14.76 -15.69
N GLU A 130 7.62 15.87 -16.19
CA GLU A 130 6.17 16.06 -16.15
C GLU A 130 5.47 15.15 -17.17
N THR A 131 5.25 13.90 -16.75
CA THR A 131 4.37 12.95 -17.43
C THR A 131 2.94 13.15 -16.94
N PRO A 132 1.94 12.82 -17.77
CA PRO A 132 0.54 12.83 -17.33
C PRO A 132 0.34 12.02 -16.03
N GLU A 133 1.06 10.91 -15.87
CA GLU A 133 1.02 10.08 -14.66
C GLU A 133 1.34 10.86 -13.39
N TYR A 134 2.50 11.53 -13.34
CA TYR A 134 2.91 12.25 -12.14
C TYR A 134 2.08 13.50 -11.91
N PHE A 135 1.64 14.16 -12.98
CA PHE A 135 0.71 15.26 -12.91
C PHE A 135 -0.63 14.83 -12.28
N PHE A 136 -1.27 13.77 -12.78
CA PHE A 136 -2.54 13.29 -12.21
C PHE A 136 -2.38 12.79 -10.78
N ASN A 137 -1.23 12.22 -10.44
CA ASN A 137 -0.93 11.87 -9.06
C ASN A 137 -0.82 13.10 -8.16
N TYR A 138 -0.19 14.19 -8.62
CA TYR A 138 -0.17 15.45 -7.89
C TYR A 138 -1.58 16.01 -7.68
N VAL A 139 -2.43 16.00 -8.71
CA VAL A 139 -3.85 16.39 -8.59
C VAL A 139 -4.55 15.55 -7.52
N ARG A 140 -4.38 14.22 -7.52
CA ARG A 140 -4.96 13.34 -6.50
C ARG A 140 -4.47 13.65 -5.08
N ILE A 141 -3.21 14.05 -4.93
CA ILE A 141 -2.68 14.53 -3.63
C ILE A 141 -3.36 15.83 -3.21
N LEU A 142 -3.53 16.79 -4.11
CA LEU A 142 -4.25 18.03 -3.81
C LEU A 142 -5.71 17.76 -3.40
N VAL A 143 -6.39 16.81 -4.06
CA VAL A 143 -7.75 16.37 -3.69
C VAL A 143 -7.77 15.73 -2.31
N THR A 144 -6.79 14.88 -2.00
CA THR A 144 -6.65 14.27 -0.65
C THR A 144 -6.43 15.35 0.40
N ALA A 145 -5.67 16.38 0.05
CA ALA A 145 -5.41 17.57 0.85
C ALA A 145 -6.55 18.61 0.86
N LYS A 146 -7.71 18.26 0.30
CA LYS A 146 -8.91 19.11 0.21
C LYS A 146 -8.68 20.45 -0.49
N LYS A 147 -7.64 20.55 -1.33
CA LYS A 147 -7.31 21.74 -2.13
C LYS A 147 -8.03 21.69 -3.48
N TYR A 148 -9.36 21.64 -3.44
CA TYR A 148 -10.20 21.34 -4.59
C TYR A 148 -10.11 22.41 -5.68
N GLU A 149 -10.08 23.68 -5.30
CA GLU A 149 -9.99 24.81 -6.22
C GLU A 149 -8.63 24.84 -6.95
N GLU A 150 -7.54 24.58 -6.21
CA GLU A 150 -6.19 24.45 -6.79
C GLU A 150 -6.14 23.26 -7.76
N SER A 151 -6.74 22.11 -7.39
CA SER A 151 -6.84 20.95 -8.28
C SER A 151 -7.60 21.25 -9.58
N LEU A 152 -8.77 21.90 -9.49
CA LEU A 152 -9.57 22.22 -10.66
C LEU A 152 -8.87 23.20 -11.60
N LYS A 153 -8.24 24.24 -11.04
CA LYS A 153 -7.45 25.20 -11.82
C LYS A 153 -6.32 24.50 -12.56
N LEU A 154 -5.58 23.63 -11.86
CA LEU A 154 -4.46 22.89 -12.44
C LEU A 154 -4.92 21.94 -13.57
N LEU A 155 -6.05 21.26 -13.39
CA LEU A 155 -6.65 20.40 -14.42
C LEU A 155 -7.04 21.22 -15.67
N GLU A 156 -7.63 22.39 -15.50
CA GLU A 156 -8.01 23.28 -16.61
C GLU A 156 -6.77 23.70 -17.43
N GLU A 157 -5.72 24.19 -16.75
CA GLU A 157 -4.47 24.60 -17.39
C GLU A 157 -3.77 23.44 -18.13
N SER A 158 -4.02 22.20 -17.72
CA SER A 158 -3.39 21.02 -18.30
C SER A 158 -4.02 20.50 -19.58
N LYS A 159 -5.24 20.97 -19.94
CA LYS A 159 -6.00 20.46 -21.10
C LYS A 159 -5.32 20.74 -22.44
N GLU A 160 -4.58 21.84 -22.55
CA GLU A 160 -3.82 22.18 -23.76
C GLU A 160 -2.56 21.30 -23.89
N LYS A 161 -2.03 20.80 -22.77
CA LYS A 161 -0.81 20.01 -22.70
C LYS A 161 -1.07 18.52 -22.85
N PHE A 162 -2.09 17.99 -22.18
CA PHE A 162 -2.43 16.57 -22.15
C PHE A 162 -3.63 16.29 -23.05
N THR A 163 -3.32 16.08 -24.33
CA THR A 163 -4.31 16.03 -25.41
C THR A 163 -4.67 14.62 -25.88
N GLN A 164 -4.04 13.58 -25.31
CA GLN A 164 -4.39 12.19 -25.59
C GLN A 164 -5.77 11.86 -25.00
N GLU A 165 -6.48 10.92 -25.59
CA GLU A 165 -7.86 10.58 -25.16
C GLU A 165 -7.88 10.01 -23.74
N GLU A 166 -6.86 9.24 -23.35
CA GLU A 166 -6.71 8.71 -21.99
C GLU A 166 -6.52 9.84 -20.96
N ASP A 167 -5.76 10.87 -21.33
CA ASP A 167 -5.51 12.03 -20.48
C ASP A 167 -6.79 12.86 -20.30
N LYS A 168 -7.49 13.17 -21.40
CA LYS A 168 -8.77 13.89 -21.37
C LYS A 168 -9.80 13.17 -20.51
N LYS A 169 -9.89 11.85 -20.65
CA LYS A 169 -10.75 11.01 -19.81
C LYS A 169 -10.37 11.12 -18.35
N THR A 170 -9.08 11.00 -18.03
CA THR A 170 -8.61 11.12 -16.64
C THR A 170 -8.89 12.51 -16.05
N ILE A 171 -8.71 13.58 -16.84
CA ILE A 171 -9.05 14.95 -16.45
C ILE A 171 -10.53 15.07 -16.14
N ALA A 172 -11.41 14.60 -17.04
CA ALA A 172 -12.85 14.65 -16.86
C ALA A 172 -13.31 13.89 -15.61
N GLU A 173 -12.78 12.68 -15.39
CA GLU A 173 -13.06 11.87 -14.21
C GLU A 173 -12.65 12.57 -12.90
N LEU A 174 -11.46 13.18 -12.87
CA LEU A 174 -10.97 13.92 -11.71
C LEU A 174 -11.81 15.18 -11.45
N GLU A 175 -12.15 15.94 -12.49
CA GLU A 175 -13.04 17.10 -12.37
C GLU A 175 -14.42 16.73 -11.85
N GLU A 176 -15.03 15.69 -12.41
CA GLU A 176 -16.36 15.22 -11.99
C GLU A 176 -16.31 14.80 -10.52
N LYS A 177 -15.28 14.03 -10.12
CA LYS A 177 -15.08 13.64 -8.73
C LYS A 177 -14.98 14.85 -7.81
N ILE A 178 -14.22 15.88 -8.18
CA ILE A 178 -14.08 17.10 -7.36
C ILE A 178 -15.40 17.88 -7.31
N LYS A 179 -16.09 18.04 -8.45
CA LYS A 179 -17.41 18.70 -8.52
C LYS A 179 -18.45 17.97 -7.66
N ASN A 180 -18.46 16.65 -7.65
CA ASN A 180 -19.34 15.83 -6.81
C ASN A 180 -18.99 15.95 -5.31
N ILE A 181 -17.72 16.16 -4.96
CA ILE A 181 -17.32 16.44 -3.56
C ILE A 181 -17.82 17.82 -3.12
N LEU A 182 -17.69 18.84 -3.97
CA LEU A 182 -18.10 20.22 -3.67
C LEU A 182 -19.63 20.39 -3.69
N ASN A 183 -20.31 19.72 -4.63
CA ASN A 183 -21.75 19.78 -4.85
C ASN A 183 -22.31 18.35 -4.93
N PRO A 184 -22.49 17.66 -3.80
CA PRO A 184 -22.99 16.30 -3.79
C PRO A 184 -24.39 16.24 -4.43
N PRO A 185 -24.64 15.33 -5.38
CA PRO A 185 -25.94 15.22 -6.02
C PRO A 185 -27.02 14.97 -4.95
N LYS A 186 -28.12 15.74 -5.01
CA LYS A 186 -29.28 15.50 -4.17
C LYS A 186 -29.73 14.06 -4.40
N LYS A 187 -29.65 13.20 -3.38
CA LYS A 187 -30.17 11.82 -3.44
C LYS A 187 -31.61 11.86 -3.97
N THR A 188 -31.81 11.46 -5.23
CA THR A 188 -33.14 11.21 -5.77
C THR A 188 -33.77 10.09 -4.94
N LYS A 189 -35.02 10.31 -4.51
CA LYS A 189 -35.85 9.42 -3.68
C LYS A 189 -36.24 8.11 -4.39
N GLU A 190 -35.39 7.55 -5.25
CA GLU A 190 -35.69 6.37 -6.06
C GLU A 190 -35.23 5.07 -5.39
N THR A 191 -34.18 5.10 -4.56
CA THR A 191 -33.71 3.91 -3.82
C THR A 191 -34.61 3.49 -2.65
N SER A 192 -35.61 4.29 -2.27
CA SER A 192 -36.61 3.93 -1.25
C SER A 192 -37.86 3.26 -1.80
N LYS A 193 -38.15 3.37 -3.11
CA LYS A 193 -39.33 2.71 -3.71
C LYS A 193 -39.03 1.24 -4.09
N GLU A 194 -37.85 0.95 -4.64
CA GLU A 194 -37.48 -0.44 -4.98
C GLU A 194 -37.34 -1.37 -3.77
N LYS A 195 -37.01 -0.83 -2.57
CA LYS A 195 -36.99 -1.62 -1.33
C LYS A 195 -38.38 -1.91 -0.75
N ASN A 196 -39.39 -1.11 -1.08
CA ASN A 196 -40.76 -1.34 -0.61
C ASN A 196 -41.54 -2.27 -1.56
N GLU A 197 -41.28 -2.22 -2.87
CA GLU A 197 -41.95 -3.12 -3.82
C GLU A 197 -41.45 -4.58 -3.66
N LYS A 198 -40.16 -4.80 -3.42
CA LYS A 198 -39.63 -6.16 -3.13
C LYS A 198 -40.12 -6.76 -1.81
N LYS A 199 -40.51 -5.94 -0.83
CA LYS A 199 -41.05 -6.41 0.46
C LYS A 199 -42.54 -6.77 0.39
N GLN A 200 -43.24 -6.29 -0.63
CA GLN A 200 -44.67 -6.57 -0.84
C GLN A 200 -44.88 -7.83 -1.68
N SER A 201 -43.98 -8.15 -2.61
CA SER A 201 -44.06 -9.37 -3.43
C SER A 201 -43.64 -10.67 -2.71
N GLU A 202 -42.94 -10.60 -1.57
CA GLU A 202 -42.56 -11.79 -0.77
C GLU A 202 -43.65 -12.23 0.24
N LYS A 203 -44.74 -11.48 0.39
CA LYS A 203 -45.84 -11.83 1.34
C LYS A 203 -47.00 -12.59 0.70
N GLU A 204 -47.02 -12.77 -0.61
CA GLU A 204 -48.07 -13.51 -1.33
C GLU A 204 -47.44 -14.73 -2.02
N SER A 205 -47.28 -15.82 -1.27
CA SER A 205 -47.11 -17.16 -1.84
C SER A 205 -47.90 -18.16 -1.00
N PRO A 206 -48.61 -19.13 -1.60
CA PRO A 206 -49.65 -19.90 -0.91
C PRO A 206 -49.05 -20.96 0.03
N GLN A 207 -49.67 -21.15 1.20
CA GLN A 207 -49.33 -22.22 2.15
C GLN A 207 -49.48 -23.61 1.50
N PRO A 208 -48.59 -24.58 1.79
CA PRO A 208 -48.76 -25.96 1.35
C PRO A 208 -49.85 -26.65 2.17
N GLU A 209 -50.80 -27.28 1.47
CA GLU A 209 -51.87 -28.11 2.02
C GLU A 209 -51.30 -29.31 2.80
N THR A 210 -51.81 -29.53 4.01
CA THR A 210 -51.53 -30.71 4.84
C THR A 210 -52.30 -31.94 4.35
N PRO A 211 -51.69 -33.13 4.22
CA PRO A 211 -52.40 -34.33 3.81
C PRO A 211 -53.26 -34.92 4.96
N PRO A 212 -54.35 -35.64 4.65
CA PRO A 212 -55.33 -36.06 5.64
C PRO A 212 -54.85 -37.26 6.47
N SER A 213 -55.12 -37.19 7.78
CA SER A 213 -54.97 -38.29 8.73
C SER A 213 -55.97 -39.42 8.42
N LYS A 214 -55.49 -40.66 8.34
CA LYS A 214 -56.35 -41.85 8.35
C LYS A 214 -56.42 -42.44 9.78
N PRO A 215 -57.54 -43.12 10.10
CA PRO A 215 -57.95 -43.47 11.47
C PRO A 215 -57.12 -44.59 12.10
#